data_AF-A0A562FBR8-F1
#
_entry.id   AF-A0A562FBR8-F1
#
_cell.length_a   1.000
_cell.length_b   1.000
_cell.length_c   1.000
_cell.angle_alpha   90.00
_cell.angle_beta   90.00
_cell.angle_gamma   90.00
#
_symmetry.space_group_name_H-M   'P 1'
#
loop_
_entity.id
_entity.type
_entity.pdbx_description
1 polymer ?
#
loop_
_entity_poly.entity_id
_entity_poly.type
_entity_poly.pdbx_seq_one_letter_code
_entity_poly.pdbx_strand_id
1 'polypeptide(L)'
;MSSPLPIAAATLVLSLAVSACTSTTEVLDDVVTSSVRSAAYSGSSKERDCLARAMFFESLRSSREGLVAVGTVVMNRVKAPEYPDTVCGVVGQKNQFAPGVLSRPMNSKALPDVMAAADAVLKGERHPKIGNAKFFHTAGLKFPYKNMHYVHVAGGNAFYEKRSRARRATEPVRQQTEIASTVPLPQSKPVLEVANTDGVADPDTGVLAFDAE
;
A
#
# COMPACT_ATOMS: atom_id res chain seq x y z
N MET A 1 -56.52 55.71 -33.45
CA MET A 1 -57.16 54.59 -32.75
C MET A 1 -57.67 53.60 -33.79
N SER A 2 -57.54 52.30 -33.49
CA SER A 2 -58.17 51.15 -34.17
C SER A 2 -57.43 50.50 -35.36
N SER A 3 -56.46 49.64 -35.02
CA SER A 3 -56.36 48.16 -35.21
C SER A 3 -57.20 47.44 -36.30
N PRO A 4 -56.95 46.14 -36.59
CA PRO A 4 -55.91 45.60 -37.48
C PRO A 4 -56.48 44.66 -38.60
N LEU A 5 -55.64 44.24 -39.55
CA LEU A 5 -55.95 43.30 -40.63
C LEU A 5 -55.59 41.83 -40.27
N PRO A 6 -56.22 40.82 -40.92
CA PRO A 6 -56.19 39.43 -40.49
C PRO A 6 -55.04 38.59 -41.07
N ILE A 7 -54.82 37.48 -40.36
CA ILE A 7 -53.80 36.45 -40.50
C ILE A 7 -54.10 35.53 -41.69
N ALA A 8 -53.06 35.17 -42.45
CA ALA A 8 -53.08 33.99 -43.32
C ALA A 8 -51.74 33.25 -43.30
N ALA A 9 -51.83 32.00 -42.84
CA ALA A 9 -51.10 30.79 -43.24
C ALA A 9 -49.59 30.84 -43.54
N ALA A 10 -48.82 30.01 -42.83
CA ALA A 10 -47.78 29.21 -43.47
C ALA A 10 -47.50 27.93 -42.66
N THR A 11 -47.67 26.82 -43.36
CA THR A 11 -47.52 25.42 -42.94
C THR A 11 -46.09 25.05 -42.57
N LEU A 12 -45.95 24.22 -41.55
CA LEU A 12 -44.70 23.76 -40.97
C LEU A 12 -44.40 22.33 -41.46
N VAL A 13 -43.54 22.20 -42.47
CA VAL A 13 -42.84 20.93 -42.77
C VAL A 13 -41.52 21.28 -43.48
N LEU A 14 -40.36 21.05 -42.84
CA LEU A 14 -39.15 20.70 -43.59
C LEU A 14 -38.10 20.00 -42.71
N SER A 15 -38.11 18.66 -42.86
CA SER A 15 -36.98 17.75 -43.12
C SER A 15 -35.67 17.87 -42.33
N LEU A 16 -35.38 16.79 -41.58
CA LEU A 16 -34.03 16.35 -41.25
C LEU A 16 -33.27 15.95 -42.54
N ALA A 17 -32.03 16.43 -42.68
CA ALA A 17 -31.02 15.79 -43.51
C ALA A 17 -29.65 15.90 -42.82
N VAL A 18 -29.06 14.73 -42.60
CA VAL A 18 -27.71 14.49 -42.07
C VAL A 18 -26.73 14.49 -43.25
N SER A 19 -25.58 15.19 -43.16
CA SER A 19 -24.29 14.66 -43.65
C SER A 19 -23.09 15.61 -43.55
N ALA A 20 -22.04 15.05 -42.94
CA ALA A 20 -20.64 15.03 -43.38
C ALA A 20 -19.76 16.30 -43.32
N CYS A 21 -18.85 16.24 -42.33
CA CYS A 21 -17.40 16.41 -42.42
C CYS A 21 -16.84 17.48 -43.36
N THR A 22 -16.27 18.53 -42.76
CA THR A 22 -15.14 19.25 -43.36
C THR A 22 -14.00 19.24 -42.37
N SER A 23 -12.93 18.53 -42.71
CA SER A 23 -11.68 18.51 -41.96
C SER A 23 -10.97 19.83 -42.16
N THR A 24 -10.97 20.68 -41.14
CA THR A 24 -10.00 21.77 -41.02
C THR A 24 -9.01 21.40 -39.94
N THR A 25 -7.79 21.13 -40.38
CA THR A 25 -6.56 21.31 -39.61
C THR A 25 -6.61 22.65 -38.89
N GLU A 26 -6.10 22.70 -37.65
CA GLU A 26 -5.14 23.69 -37.15
C GLU A 26 -4.83 23.40 -35.67
N VAL A 27 -3.53 23.34 -35.38
CA VAL A 27 -2.80 23.78 -34.18
C VAL A 27 -3.09 23.17 -32.79
N LEU A 28 -2.08 22.43 -32.33
CA LEU A 28 -1.40 22.54 -31.01
C LEU A 28 -2.25 22.88 -29.78
N ASP A 29 -2.41 21.89 -28.89
CA ASP A 29 -2.08 22.09 -27.48
C ASP A 29 -1.67 20.76 -26.83
N ASP A 30 -0.36 20.64 -26.63
CA ASP A 30 0.29 19.64 -25.79
C ASP A 30 -0.02 19.97 -24.33
N VAL A 31 -1.22 19.65 -23.88
CA VAL A 31 -1.54 19.61 -22.45
C VAL A 31 -1.60 18.15 -22.04
N VAL A 32 -0.47 17.70 -21.50
CA VAL A 32 -0.33 16.53 -20.64
C VAL A 32 -1.44 16.58 -19.59
N THR A 33 -2.57 15.97 -19.94
CA THR A 33 -3.62 15.64 -18.99
C THR A 33 -3.02 14.53 -18.17
N SER A 34 -2.34 14.92 -17.09
CA SER A 34 -1.96 14.03 -16.01
C SER A 34 -3.24 13.39 -15.52
N SER A 35 -3.56 12.25 -16.12
CA SER A 35 -4.54 11.33 -15.62
C SER A 35 -4.09 10.98 -14.22
N VAL A 36 -4.65 11.66 -13.23
CA VAL A 36 -4.73 11.18 -11.86
C VAL A 36 -5.55 9.89 -11.91
N ARG A 37 -4.89 8.81 -12.35
CA ARG A 37 -5.34 7.44 -12.17
C ARG A 37 -5.25 7.17 -10.69
N SER A 38 -6.27 7.57 -9.95
CA SER A 38 -6.72 6.82 -8.79
C SER A 38 -7.48 5.59 -9.31
N ALA A 39 -6.80 4.77 -10.10
CA ALA A 39 -7.22 3.43 -10.42
C ALA A 39 -6.62 2.54 -9.33
N ALA A 40 -7.45 1.74 -8.67
CA ALA A 40 -6.96 0.63 -7.87
C ALA A 40 -5.91 -0.13 -8.71
N TYR A 41 -4.74 -0.41 -8.12
CA TYR A 41 -3.68 -1.09 -8.84
C TYR A 41 -4.18 -2.52 -9.14
N SER A 42 -4.54 -2.79 -10.39
CA SER A 42 -4.91 -4.14 -10.84
C SER A 42 -3.65 -4.96 -11.00
N GLY A 43 -3.01 -5.27 -9.87
CA GLY A 43 -1.80 -6.09 -9.82
C GLY A 43 -2.11 -7.48 -10.34
N SER A 44 -1.28 -7.99 -11.26
CA SER A 44 -1.32 -9.40 -11.64
C SER A 44 -1.08 -10.29 -10.40
N SER A 45 -1.37 -11.60 -10.52
CA SER A 45 -1.05 -12.57 -9.46
C SER A 45 0.42 -12.49 -9.01
N LYS A 46 1.33 -12.17 -9.94
CA LYS A 46 2.75 -11.95 -9.67
C LYS A 46 3.01 -10.71 -8.83
N GLU A 47 2.36 -9.59 -9.14
CA GLU A 47 2.49 -8.35 -8.36
C GLU A 47 1.99 -8.51 -6.93
N ARG A 48 0.87 -9.24 -6.75
CA ARG A 48 0.36 -9.61 -5.44
C ARG A 48 1.37 -10.43 -4.64
N ASP A 49 1.98 -11.44 -5.27
CA ASP A 49 2.99 -12.28 -4.62
C ASP A 49 4.22 -11.46 -4.21
N CYS A 50 4.78 -10.64 -5.10
CA CYS A 50 5.89 -9.74 -4.77
C CYS A 50 5.57 -8.83 -3.57
N LEU A 51 4.37 -8.25 -3.55
CA LEU A 51 3.94 -7.39 -2.44
C LEU A 51 3.82 -8.18 -1.13
N ALA A 52 3.14 -9.32 -1.16
CA ALA A 52 2.95 -10.19 -0.01
C ALA A 52 4.28 -10.62 0.59
N ARG A 53 5.25 -10.97 -0.26
CA ARG A 53 6.60 -11.37 0.15
C ARG A 53 7.36 -10.25 0.85
N ALA A 54 7.33 -9.03 0.30
CA ALA A 54 7.91 -7.87 0.96
C ALA A 54 7.24 -7.63 2.33
N MET A 55 5.91 -7.63 2.38
CA MET A 55 5.18 -7.45 3.64
C MET A 55 5.53 -8.53 4.66
N PHE A 56 5.62 -9.79 4.23
CA PHE A 56 5.96 -10.94 5.07
C PHE A 56 7.37 -10.84 5.69
N PHE A 57 8.39 -10.58 4.86
CA PHE A 57 9.78 -10.61 5.32
C PHE A 57 10.20 -9.33 6.06
N GLU A 58 9.54 -8.20 5.82
CA GLU A 58 9.89 -6.92 6.46
C GLU A 58 9.09 -6.63 7.73
N SER A 59 7.92 -7.24 7.91
CA SER A 59 7.06 -6.93 9.06
C SER A 59 7.31 -7.91 10.20
N LEU A 60 7.91 -7.44 11.29
CA LEU A 60 8.08 -8.25 12.49
C LEU A 60 6.69 -8.64 13.04
N ARG A 61 6.49 -9.93 13.31
CA ARG A 61 5.25 -10.54 13.87
C ARG A 61 4.04 -10.60 12.93
N SER A 62 4.17 -10.23 11.66
CA SER A 62 3.07 -10.25 10.68
C SER A 62 1.77 -9.55 11.15
N SER A 63 1.89 -8.50 11.98
CA SER A 63 0.70 -7.75 12.42
C SER A 63 0.08 -7.00 11.23
N ARG A 64 -1.25 -6.91 11.17
CA ARG A 64 -1.95 -6.19 10.09
C ARG A 64 -1.42 -4.77 9.92
N GLU A 65 -1.20 -4.08 11.03
CA GLU A 65 -0.63 -2.73 11.06
C GLU A 65 0.75 -2.68 10.37
N GLY A 66 1.66 -3.59 10.72
CA GLY A 66 3.00 -3.69 10.13
C GLY A 66 2.98 -4.02 8.64
N LEU A 67 2.18 -5.03 8.29
CA LEU A 67 1.98 -5.46 6.91
C LEU A 67 1.52 -4.29 6.04
N VAL A 68 0.45 -3.60 6.45
CA VAL A 68 -0.10 -2.47 5.69
C VAL A 68 0.87 -1.28 5.66
N ALA A 69 1.67 -1.07 6.72
CA ALA A 69 2.70 -0.02 6.74
C ALA A 69 3.83 -0.29 5.72
N VAL A 70 4.35 -1.51 5.66
CA VAL A 70 5.35 -1.91 4.64
C VAL A 70 4.74 -1.83 3.24
N GLY A 71 3.52 -2.37 3.06
CA GLY A 71 2.81 -2.30 1.79
C GLY A 71 2.59 -0.86 1.33
N THR A 72 2.29 0.05 2.26
CA THR A 72 2.19 1.50 1.98
C THR A 72 3.51 2.07 1.46
N VAL A 73 4.65 1.72 2.06
CA VAL A 73 5.98 2.15 1.57
C VAL A 73 6.24 1.63 0.15
N VAL A 74 5.95 0.36 -0.12
CA VAL A 74 6.12 -0.23 -1.45
C VAL A 74 5.29 0.54 -2.47
N MET A 75 4.03 0.80 -2.17
CA MET A 75 3.15 1.55 -3.07
C MET A 75 3.53 3.04 -3.19
N ASN A 76 4.13 3.63 -2.15
CA ASN A 76 4.67 4.99 -2.22
C ASN A 76 5.89 5.08 -3.12
N ARG A 77 6.70 4.01 -3.18
CA ARG A 77 7.81 3.88 -4.13
C ARG A 77 7.28 3.70 -5.55
N VAL A 78 6.33 2.80 -5.79
CA VAL A 78 5.70 2.60 -7.12
C VAL A 78 5.16 3.91 -7.71
N LYS A 79 4.60 4.79 -6.86
CA LYS A 79 4.05 6.09 -7.30
C LYS A 79 5.11 7.17 -7.54
N ALA A 80 6.35 6.96 -7.12
CA ALA A 80 7.39 7.99 -7.13
C ALA A 80 8.34 7.79 -8.32
N PRO A 81 8.68 8.86 -9.05
CA PRO A 81 9.42 8.78 -10.31
C PRO A 81 10.84 8.23 -10.16
N GLU A 82 11.42 8.29 -8.96
CA GLU A 82 12.76 7.79 -8.68
C GLU A 82 12.82 6.26 -8.43
N TYR A 83 11.70 5.55 -8.52
CA TYR A 83 11.60 4.10 -8.36
C TYR A 83 10.94 3.44 -9.57
N PRO A 84 11.09 2.10 -9.73
CA PRO A 84 10.30 1.35 -10.69
C PRO A 84 8.80 1.52 -10.48
N ASP A 85 8.05 1.50 -11.57
CA ASP A 85 6.59 1.72 -11.64
C ASP A 85 5.76 0.45 -11.42
N THR A 86 6.41 -0.66 -11.04
CA THR A 86 5.78 -1.94 -10.71
C THR A 86 6.17 -2.40 -9.31
N VAL A 87 5.28 -3.14 -8.64
CA VAL A 87 5.54 -3.68 -7.29
C VAL A 87 6.71 -4.64 -7.34
N CYS A 88 6.72 -5.58 -8.28
CA CYS A 88 7.87 -6.49 -8.41
C CYS A 88 9.17 -5.75 -8.75
N GLY A 89 9.11 -4.67 -9.55
CA GLY A 89 10.27 -3.83 -9.82
C GLY A 89 10.83 -3.19 -8.55
N VAL A 90 9.95 -2.63 -7.69
CA VAL A 90 10.35 -2.06 -6.39
C VAL A 90 10.92 -3.11 -5.46
N VAL A 91 10.22 -4.25 -5.29
CA VAL A 91 10.62 -5.32 -4.36
C VAL A 91 11.92 -6.01 -4.81
N GLY A 92 12.13 -6.10 -6.13
CA GLY A 92 13.33 -6.70 -6.72
C GLY A 92 14.58 -5.83 -6.68
N GLN A 93 14.50 -4.59 -6.22
CA GLN A 93 15.69 -3.73 -6.12
C GLN A 93 16.72 -4.31 -5.15
N LYS A 94 17.98 -4.36 -5.59
CA LYS A 94 19.10 -4.93 -4.83
C LYS A 94 19.23 -4.27 -3.45
N ASN A 95 19.31 -5.09 -2.40
CA ASN A 95 19.53 -4.68 -1.01
C ASN A 95 18.46 -3.73 -0.42
N GLN A 96 17.28 -3.63 -1.03
CA GLN A 96 16.20 -2.76 -0.53
C GLN A 96 15.24 -3.46 0.43
N PHE A 97 15.26 -4.79 0.42
CA PHE A 97 14.42 -5.71 1.20
C PHE A 97 15.29 -6.90 1.65
N ALA A 98 14.75 -7.76 2.50
CA ALA A 98 15.41 -8.91 3.08
C ALA A 98 16.11 -9.78 2.01
N PRO A 99 17.30 -10.33 2.30
CA PRO A 99 17.98 -11.23 1.38
C PRO A 99 17.07 -12.39 0.96
N GLY A 100 16.90 -12.60 -0.35
CA GLY A 100 16.02 -13.62 -0.90
C GLY A 100 14.53 -13.30 -0.80
N VAL A 101 14.13 -12.03 -0.66
CA VAL A 101 12.72 -11.60 -0.60
C VAL A 101 11.87 -12.16 -1.73
N LEU A 102 12.41 -12.40 -2.94
CA LEU A 102 11.70 -12.99 -4.08
C LEU A 102 11.88 -14.51 -4.27
N SER A 103 12.81 -15.15 -3.55
CA SER A 103 13.13 -16.58 -3.74
C SER A 103 12.85 -17.47 -2.53
N ARG A 104 12.95 -16.96 -1.31
CA ARG A 104 12.78 -17.75 -0.08
C ARG A 104 11.32 -18.17 0.16
N PRO A 105 11.04 -19.35 0.71
CA PRO A 105 9.67 -19.73 1.01
C PRO A 105 9.06 -18.87 2.14
N MET A 106 7.76 -18.57 2.03
CA MET A 106 6.98 -17.90 3.09
C MET A 106 6.31 -18.95 3.99
N ASN A 107 7.08 -19.56 4.89
CA ASN A 107 6.57 -20.61 5.79
C ASN A 107 6.02 -19.97 7.08
N SER A 108 4.69 -19.82 7.17
CA SER A 108 4.03 -19.30 8.39
C SER A 108 2.53 -19.58 8.41
N LYS A 109 1.98 -19.76 9.61
CA LYS A 109 0.52 -19.81 9.83
C LYS A 109 -0.18 -18.48 9.49
N ALA A 110 0.55 -17.36 9.49
CA ALA A 110 0.03 -16.03 9.18
C ALA A 110 -0.06 -15.72 7.67
N LEU A 111 0.30 -16.67 6.79
CA LEU A 111 0.30 -16.44 5.34
C LEU A 111 -1.06 -15.97 4.78
N PRO A 112 -2.22 -16.49 5.22
CA PRO A 112 -3.52 -15.96 4.79
C PRO A 112 -3.70 -14.47 5.12
N ASP A 113 -3.30 -14.03 6.31
CA ASP A 113 -3.41 -12.63 6.73
C ASP A 113 -2.50 -11.70 5.90
N VAL A 114 -1.31 -12.20 5.55
CA VAL A 114 -0.37 -11.51 4.66
C VAL A 114 -0.98 -11.32 3.28
N MET A 115 -1.56 -12.37 2.69
CA MET A 115 -2.20 -12.31 1.38
C MET A 115 -3.40 -11.36 1.40
N ALA A 116 -4.25 -11.45 2.43
CA ALA A 116 -5.40 -10.54 2.60
C ALA A 116 -4.97 -9.09 2.79
N ALA A 117 -3.82 -8.84 3.44
CA ALA A 117 -3.26 -7.49 3.57
C ALA A 117 -2.69 -6.99 2.23
N ALA A 118 -1.99 -7.83 1.49
CA ALA A 118 -1.48 -7.48 0.17
C ALA A 118 -2.63 -7.10 -0.77
N ASP A 119 -3.70 -7.89 -0.82
CA ASP A 119 -4.89 -7.59 -1.61
C ASP A 119 -5.50 -6.24 -1.25
N ALA A 120 -5.62 -5.94 0.04
CA ALA A 120 -6.21 -4.69 0.47
C ALA A 120 -5.32 -3.48 0.13
N VAL A 121 -4.01 -3.61 0.27
CA VAL A 121 -3.04 -2.58 -0.16
C VAL A 121 -3.10 -2.36 -1.67
N LEU A 122 -3.20 -3.42 -2.49
CA LEU A 122 -3.37 -3.29 -3.93
C LEU A 122 -4.68 -2.58 -4.30
N LYS A 123 -5.75 -2.85 -3.56
CA LYS A 123 -7.06 -2.17 -3.68
C LYS A 123 -7.05 -0.72 -3.18
N GLY A 124 -5.99 -0.27 -2.51
CA GLY A 124 -5.81 1.11 -2.11
C GLY A 124 -5.72 1.37 -0.60
N GLU A 125 -5.79 0.34 0.24
CA GLU A 125 -5.59 0.50 1.70
C GLU A 125 -4.20 1.06 1.98
N ARG A 126 -4.11 2.10 2.82
CA ARG A 126 -2.85 2.70 3.25
C ARG A 126 -2.86 2.87 4.75
N HIS A 127 -1.68 2.72 5.36
CA HIS A 127 -1.53 2.94 6.78
C HIS A 127 -1.68 4.44 7.09
N PRO A 128 -2.61 4.84 7.98
CA PRO A 128 -3.03 6.24 8.13
C PRO A 128 -1.91 7.18 8.59
N LYS A 129 -0.92 6.63 9.30
CA LYS A 129 0.21 7.42 9.84
C LYS A 129 1.49 7.36 9.02
N ILE A 130 1.58 6.54 7.96
CA ILE A 130 2.82 6.39 7.17
C ILE A 130 2.99 7.52 6.14
N GLY A 131 1.90 8.15 5.72
CA GLY A 131 1.95 9.28 4.79
C GLY A 131 2.75 8.95 3.52
N ASN A 132 3.75 9.78 3.20
CA ASN A 132 4.58 9.64 2.01
C ASN A 132 5.92 8.95 2.27
N ALA A 133 6.10 8.33 3.44
CA ALA A 133 7.33 7.63 3.80
C ALA A 133 7.68 6.56 2.76
N LYS A 134 8.97 6.49 2.42
CA LYS A 134 9.53 5.53 1.45
C LYS A 134 10.67 4.70 2.04
N PHE A 135 10.99 4.94 3.31
CA PHE A 135 12.14 4.37 3.99
C PHE A 135 11.69 3.86 5.35
N PHE A 136 12.30 2.77 5.78
CA PHE A 136 12.12 2.23 7.11
C PHE A 136 13.35 1.42 7.50
N HIS A 137 13.47 1.13 8.78
CA HIS A 137 14.40 0.14 9.32
C HIS A 137 13.80 -0.46 10.59
N THR A 138 14.40 -1.54 11.10
CA THR A 138 14.04 -2.11 12.38
C THR A 138 14.03 -1.04 13.47
N ALA A 139 12.93 -0.92 14.20
CA ALA A 139 12.79 0.03 15.30
C ALA A 139 13.85 -0.24 16.38
N GLY A 140 14.29 0.82 17.06
CA GLY A 140 15.36 0.75 18.07
C GLY A 140 16.79 0.83 17.51
N LEU A 141 16.99 0.66 16.19
CA LEU A 141 18.28 0.97 15.55
C LEU A 141 18.41 2.48 15.30
N LYS A 142 19.64 3.00 15.42
CA LYS A 142 19.97 4.41 15.17
C LYS A 142 20.91 4.54 13.98
N PHE A 143 20.53 5.35 12.99
CA PHE A 143 21.37 5.69 11.85
C PHE A 143 21.51 7.22 11.72
N PRO A 144 22.74 7.76 11.56
CA PRO A 144 22.98 9.20 11.61
C PRO A 144 22.65 9.94 10.30
N TYR A 145 21.47 9.72 9.71
CA TYR A 145 21.05 10.38 8.47
C TYR A 145 20.42 11.75 8.74
N LYS A 146 21.08 12.83 8.30
CA LYS A 146 20.64 14.22 8.52
C LYS A 146 19.41 14.66 7.72
N ASN A 147 18.94 13.84 6.78
CA ASN A 147 17.85 14.15 5.86
C ASN A 147 16.66 13.20 5.98
N MET A 148 16.66 12.33 6.99
CA MET A 148 15.63 11.34 7.25
C MET A 148 14.79 11.79 8.44
N HIS A 149 13.50 11.99 8.21
CA HIS A 149 12.57 12.50 9.21
C HIS A 149 11.62 11.39 9.65
N TYR A 150 11.57 11.15 10.97
CA TYR A 150 10.71 10.11 11.53
C TYR A 150 9.24 10.42 11.30
N VAL A 151 8.49 9.38 10.96
CA VAL A 151 7.06 9.43 10.68
C VAL A 151 6.28 8.62 11.70
N HIS A 152 6.53 7.32 11.80
CA HIS A 152 5.80 6.43 12.71
C HIS A 152 6.56 5.13 12.99
N VAL A 153 6.21 4.41 14.07
CA VAL A 153 6.62 3.02 14.30
C VAL A 153 5.41 2.11 14.11
N ALA A 154 5.56 1.04 13.34
CA ALA A 154 4.54 0.01 13.15
C ALA A 154 5.21 -1.32 12.79
N GLY A 155 4.68 -2.45 13.29
CA GLY A 155 5.17 -3.78 12.92
C GLY A 155 6.66 -4.02 13.19
N GLY A 156 7.22 -3.40 14.22
CA GLY A 156 8.65 -3.50 14.54
C GLY A 156 9.58 -2.64 13.67
N ASN A 157 9.03 -1.78 12.80
CA ASN A 157 9.79 -0.86 11.96
C ASN A 157 9.55 0.60 12.32
N ALA A 158 10.58 1.43 12.22
CA ALA A 158 10.48 2.88 12.23
C ALA A 158 10.52 3.40 10.78
N PHE A 159 9.59 4.28 10.43
CA PHE A 159 9.36 4.79 9.08
C PHE A 159 9.80 6.25 8.94
N TYR A 160 10.30 6.61 7.75
CA TYR A 160 10.94 7.89 7.49
C TYR A 160 10.60 8.49 6.12
N GLU A 161 10.54 9.81 6.10
CA GLU A 161 10.52 10.62 4.89
C GLU A 161 11.89 11.28 4.65
N LYS A 162 12.39 11.19 3.42
CA LYS A 162 13.57 11.94 3.00
C LYS A 162 13.16 13.36 2.65
N ARG A 163 13.71 14.37 3.33
CA ARG A 163 13.40 15.79 3.05
C ARG A 163 14.55 16.48 2.32
N SER A 164 14.20 17.32 1.35
CA SER A 164 15.15 18.18 0.66
C SER A 164 15.73 19.23 1.61
N ARG A 165 16.83 19.89 1.24
CA ARG A 165 17.37 21.02 2.01
C ARG A 165 16.34 22.15 2.16
N ALA A 166 15.62 22.46 1.08
CA ALA A 166 14.58 23.49 1.07
C ALA A 166 13.43 23.18 2.06
N ARG A 167 12.89 21.95 2.03
CA ARG A 167 11.80 21.53 2.95
C ARG A 167 12.23 21.43 4.42
N ARG A 168 13.51 21.18 4.70
CA ARG A 168 14.04 21.18 6.07
C ARG A 168 14.10 22.57 6.69
N ALA A 169 14.28 23.62 5.88
CA ALA A 169 14.38 24.98 6.37
C ALA A 169 13.02 25.61 6.74
N THR A 170 11.91 25.04 6.25
CA THR A 170 10.56 25.64 6.34
C THR A 170 9.60 24.93 7.28
N GLU A 171 9.92 23.72 7.76
CA GLU A 171 9.08 23.01 8.75
C GLU A 171 9.74 22.97 10.12
N PRO A 172 8.99 23.22 11.22
CA PRO A 172 9.54 23.15 12.56
C PRO A 172 10.02 21.73 12.86
N VAL A 173 11.25 21.63 13.37
CA VAL A 173 11.87 20.38 13.84
C VAL A 173 11.09 19.91 15.06
N ARG A 174 10.02 19.12 14.85
CA ARG A 174 9.50 18.28 15.94
C ARG A 174 10.63 17.33 16.32
N GLN A 175 10.96 17.23 17.60
CA GLN A 175 12.01 16.40 18.18
C GLN A 175 11.77 14.92 17.79
N GLN A 176 12.25 14.53 16.61
CA GLN A 176 11.81 13.33 15.88
C GLN A 176 12.73 12.13 16.13
N THR A 177 13.97 12.37 16.54
CA THR A 177 14.99 11.31 16.69
C THR A 177 14.94 10.63 18.05
N GLU A 178 14.42 11.30 19.09
CA GLU A 178 14.28 10.69 20.42
C GLU A 178 13.13 9.69 20.47
N ILE A 179 11.99 9.98 19.82
CA ILE A 179 10.78 9.14 19.86
C ILE A 179 11.02 7.75 19.24
N ALA A 180 11.73 7.65 18.12
CA ALA A 180 12.01 6.35 17.49
C ALA A 180 12.93 5.43 18.34
N SER A 181 13.70 6.02 19.26
CA SER A 181 14.62 5.30 20.15
C SER A 181 14.08 5.09 21.57
N THR A 182 13.08 5.87 21.98
CA THR A 182 12.46 5.77 23.31
C THR A 182 11.11 5.06 23.28
N VAL A 183 10.53 4.75 22.12
CA VAL A 183 9.35 3.89 22.03
C VAL A 183 9.74 2.51 22.56
N PRO A 184 9.25 2.09 23.74
CA PRO A 184 9.45 0.73 24.20
C PRO A 184 8.83 -0.20 23.18
N LEU A 185 9.50 -1.33 22.89
CA LEU A 185 8.84 -2.44 22.21
C LEU A 185 7.51 -2.68 22.95
N PRO A 186 6.35 -2.69 22.26
CA PRO A 186 5.10 -3.00 22.94
C PRO A 186 5.28 -4.38 23.57
N GLN A 187 5.34 -4.41 24.91
CA GLN A 187 5.44 -5.65 25.65
C GLN A 187 4.27 -6.53 25.21
N SER A 188 4.60 -7.76 24.83
CA SER A 188 3.62 -8.77 24.48
C SER A 188 2.61 -8.87 25.61
N LYS A 189 1.35 -8.47 25.36
CA LYS A 189 0.26 -9.01 26.17
C LYS A 189 0.33 -10.53 26.02
N PRO A 190 0.39 -11.30 27.13
CA PRO A 190 0.34 -12.74 27.04
C PRO A 190 -0.94 -13.13 26.31
N VAL A 191 -0.81 -14.14 25.45
CA VAL A 191 -1.91 -14.81 24.79
C VAL A 191 -2.96 -15.18 25.84
N LEU A 192 -4.23 -14.97 25.46
CA LEU A 192 -5.40 -15.38 26.23
C LEU A 192 -5.17 -16.75 26.86
N GLU A 193 -5.38 -16.80 28.18
CA GLU A 193 -5.46 -17.98 29.02
C GLU A 193 -6.31 -19.06 28.34
N VAL A 194 -5.69 -20.18 27.98
CA VAL A 194 -6.42 -21.40 27.62
C VAL A 194 -7.05 -21.88 28.91
N ALA A 195 -8.36 -21.71 29.03
CA ALA A 195 -9.15 -22.32 30.06
C ALA A 195 -8.88 -23.84 30.04
N ASN A 196 -8.28 -24.30 31.13
CA ASN A 196 -8.12 -25.69 31.49
C ASN A 196 -9.53 -26.31 31.57
N THR A 197 -9.88 -27.22 30.67
CA THR A 197 -11.05 -28.09 30.88
C THR A 197 -10.58 -29.32 31.62
N ASP A 198 -10.98 -29.38 32.89
CA ASP A 198 -10.84 -30.56 33.74
C ASP A 198 -11.44 -31.81 33.08
N GLY A 199 -10.80 -32.94 33.37
CA GLY A 199 -10.87 -34.16 32.59
C GLY A 199 -12.18 -34.95 32.64
N VAL A 200 -12.28 -35.86 31.67
CA VAL A 200 -12.93 -37.15 31.84
C VAL A 200 -11.98 -38.18 31.24
N ALA A 201 -11.51 -39.08 32.10
CA ALA A 201 -10.70 -40.24 31.74
C ALA A 201 -11.54 -41.22 30.93
N ASP A 202 -10.98 -41.73 29.84
CA ASP A 202 -11.47 -42.91 29.14
C ASP A 202 -10.40 -44.02 29.28
N PRO A 203 -10.67 -45.11 30.02
CA PRO A 203 -9.72 -46.19 30.22
C PRO A 203 -10.09 -47.38 29.35
N ASP A 204 -9.69 -47.41 28.08
CA ASP A 204 -9.44 -48.69 27.43
C ASP A 204 -8.55 -48.56 26.18
N THR A 205 -7.82 -49.63 25.89
CA THR A 205 -6.85 -49.85 24.80
C THR A 205 -5.56 -49.03 24.88
N GLY A 206 -4.39 -49.60 25.18
CA GLY A 206 -3.92 -50.95 24.88
C GLY A 206 -2.65 -50.85 24.06
N VAL A 207 -1.51 -50.84 24.75
CA VAL A 207 -0.18 -51.37 24.39
C VAL A 207 0.09 -51.60 22.89
N LEU A 208 1.13 -50.95 22.35
CA LEU A 208 2.38 -51.59 21.88
C LEU A 208 3.32 -50.52 21.31
N ALA A 209 4.48 -50.40 21.95
CA ALA A 209 5.68 -49.78 21.40
C ALA A 209 6.21 -50.64 20.24
N PHE A 210 6.75 -50.02 19.18
CA PHE A 210 7.84 -50.59 18.39
C PHE A 210 8.66 -49.47 17.72
N ASP A 211 9.97 -49.66 17.81
CA ASP A 211 11.07 -48.80 17.42
C ASP A 211 11.22 -48.54 15.91
N ALA A 212 11.95 -47.45 15.64
CA ALA A 212 12.92 -47.20 14.58
C ALA A 212 12.90 -48.06 13.30
N GLU A 213 12.77 -47.36 12.16
CA GLU A 213 13.81 -47.30 11.10
C GLU A 213 13.75 -45.92 10.41
#